data_AF-X0TYP5-F1
#
_entry.id   AF-X0TYP5-F1
#
_cell.length_a   1.000
_cell.length_b   1.000
_cell.length_c   1.000
_cell.angle_alpha   90.00
_cell.angle_beta   90.00
_cell.angle_gamma   90.00
#
_symmetry.space_group_name_H-M   'P 1'
#
loop_
_entity.id
_entity.type
_entity.pdbx_description
1 polymer ?
#
loop_
_entity_poly.entity_id
_entity_poly.type
_entity_poly.pdbx_seq_one_letter_code
_entity_poly.pdbx_strand_id
1 'polypeptide(L)' 'SPALTVLDDDDLLFRTTVSDAAQGVILARLARELGFDTASALYVNNAYGQGLAEAFEAAFEAEGGTV' A
#
# COMPACT_ATOMS: atom_id res chain seq x y z
N SER A 1 -4.10 6.83 -5.31
CA SER A 1 -3.06 5.99 -5.92
C SER A 1 -1.69 6.58 -5.64
N PRO A 2 -0.64 5.76 -5.42
CA PRO A 2 0.74 6.21 -5.28
C PRO A 2 1.21 7.05 -6.47
N ALA A 3 0.76 6.70 -7.69
CA ALA A 3 1.12 7.37 -8.94
C ALA A 3 0.81 8.88 -8.95
N LEU A 4 -0.24 9.32 -8.24
CA LEU A 4 -0.58 10.74 -8.11
C LEU A 4 0.45 11.54 -7.32
N THR A 5 1.28 10.88 -6.52
CA THR A 5 2.31 11.53 -5.67
C THR A 5 3.54 11.92 -6.47
N VAL A 6 3.80 11.23 -7.58
CA VAL A 6 5.01 11.36 -8.40
C VAL A 6 4.70 11.78 -9.84
N LEU A 7 3.47 12.26 -10.06
CA LEU A 7 3.03 12.72 -11.37
C LEU A 7 3.75 14.03 -11.70
N ASP A 8 4.27 14.14 -12.91
CA ASP A 8 4.78 15.40 -13.45
C ASP A 8 3.58 16.24 -13.91
N ASP A 9 3.17 17.19 -13.09
CA ASP A 9 1.90 17.90 -13.19
C ASP A 9 2.04 19.43 -13.08
N ASP A 10 3.27 19.94 -13.19
CA ASP A 10 3.62 21.35 -12.98
C ASP A 10 3.17 21.92 -11.61
N ASP A 11 3.18 21.10 -10.55
CA ASP A 11 2.71 21.44 -9.20
C ASP A 11 1.22 21.86 -9.14
N LEU A 12 0.38 21.32 -10.05
CA LEU A 12 -1.04 21.68 -10.16
C LEU A 12 -2.01 20.67 -9.52
N LEU A 13 -1.58 19.46 -9.18
CA LEU A 13 -2.40 18.44 -8.54
C LEU A 13 -2.29 18.54 -7.02
N PHE A 14 -3.44 18.79 -6.40
CA PHE A 14 -3.59 18.73 -4.95
C PHE A 14 -4.63 17.70 -4.58
N ARG A 15 -4.44 17.02 -3.45
CA ARG A 15 -5.43 16.10 -2.89
C ARG A 15 -5.54 16.29 -1.39
N THR A 16 -6.76 16.12 -0.88
CA THR A 16 -7.03 16.04 0.57
C THR A 16 -6.95 14.61 1.08
N THR A 17 -7.12 13.62 0.19
CA THR A 17 -7.07 12.20 0.52
C THR A 17 -5.63 11.74 0.70
N VAL A 18 -5.43 10.88 1.71
CA VAL A 18 -4.13 10.23 1.97
C VAL A 18 -3.81 9.24 0.85
N SER A 19 -2.52 9.03 0.57
CA SER A 19 -2.06 8.04 -0.40
C SER A 19 -2.42 6.61 0.05
N ASP A 20 -2.90 5.78 -0.88
CA ASP A 20 -3.17 4.36 -0.63
C ASP A 20 -1.90 3.59 -0.22
N ALA A 21 -0.71 4.06 -0.63
CA ALA A 21 0.56 3.52 -0.16
C ALA A 21 0.67 3.56 1.37
N ALA A 22 0.16 4.60 2.01
CA ALA A 22 0.14 4.69 3.47
C ALA A 22 -0.82 3.67 4.08
N GLN A 23 -1.94 3.37 3.41
CA GLN A 23 -2.91 2.40 3.88
C GLN A 23 -2.35 0.96 3.88
N GLY A 24 -1.63 0.57 2.82
CA GLY A 24 -0.99 -0.76 2.74
C GLY A 24 0.00 -1.00 3.88
N VAL A 25 0.82 0.00 4.20
CA VAL A 25 1.81 -0.07 5.29
C VAL A 25 1.13 -0.23 6.66
N ILE A 26 0.06 0.52 6.93
CA ILE A 26 -0.66 0.42 8.21
C ILE A 26 -1.34 -0.94 8.34
N LEU A 27 -1.92 -1.47 7.25
CA LEU A 27 -2.55 -2.78 7.27
C LEU A 27 -1.53 -3.90 7.54
N ALA A 28 -0.34 -3.82 6.94
CA ALA A 28 0.75 -4.77 7.18
C ALA A 28 1.17 -4.79 8.65
N ARG A 29 1.41 -3.61 9.24
CA ARG A 29 1.74 -3.48 10.66
C ARG A 29 0.66 -4.05 11.57
N LEU A 30 -0.60 -3.72 11.31
CA LEU A 30 -1.73 -4.27 12.06
C LEU A 30 -1.78 -5.80 11.97
N ALA A 31 -1.57 -6.38 10.78
CA ALA A 31 -1.57 -7.82 10.61
C ALA A 31 -0.47 -8.51 11.44
N ARG A 32 0.70 -7.88 11.53
CA ARG A 32 1.82 -8.38 12.36
C ARG A 32 1.58 -8.19 13.85
N GLU A 33 1.01 -7.06 14.26
CA GLU A 33 0.58 -6.83 15.66
C GLU A 33 -0.47 -7.84 16.10
N LEU A 34 -1.33 -8.30 15.18
CA LEU A 34 -2.30 -9.37 15.41
C LEU A 34 -1.69 -10.78 15.36
N GLY A 35 -0.40 -10.92 15.05
CA GLY A 35 0.32 -12.19 15.06
C GLY A 35 0.15 -13.04 13.79
N PHE A 36 -0.23 -12.45 12.66
CA PHE A 36 -0.29 -13.19 11.39
C PHE A 36 1.09 -13.28 10.75
N ASP A 37 1.55 -14.49 10.46
CA ASP A 37 2.86 -14.75 9.84
C ASP A 37 2.80 -14.90 8.32
N THR A 38 1.66 -15.29 7.79
CA THR A 38 1.46 -15.49 6.34
C THR A 38 0.21 -14.77 5.87
N ALA A 39 0.28 -14.09 4.72
CA ALA A 39 -0.85 -13.41 4.09
C ALA A 39 -0.87 -13.68 2.58
N SER A 40 -1.93 -13.30 1.89
CA SER A 40 -1.96 -13.25 0.42
C SER A 40 -2.81 -12.06 -0.02
N ALA A 41 -2.42 -11.38 -1.10
CA ALA A 41 -3.14 -10.23 -1.61
C ALA A 41 -4.02 -10.60 -2.81
N LEU A 42 -5.27 -10.15 -2.77
CA LEU A 42 -6.19 -10.14 -3.91
C LEU A 42 -6.57 -8.68 -4.16
N TYR A 43 -6.38 -8.21 -5.39
CA TYR A 43 -6.63 -6.81 -5.74
C TYR A 43 -7.38 -6.67 -7.06
N VAL A 44 -8.06 -5.53 -7.20
CA VAL A 44 -8.66 -5.13 -8.48
C VAL A 44 -7.55 -4.68 -9.41
N ASN A 45 -7.48 -5.25 -10.63
CA ASN A 45 -6.42 -4.96 -11.61
C ASN A 45 -6.51 -3.52 -12.17
N ASN A 46 -6.06 -2.56 -11.38
CA ASN A 46 -5.88 -1.16 -11.74
C ASN A 46 -4.79 -0.53 -10.86
N ALA A 47 -4.35 0.69 -11.21
CA ALA A 47 -3.26 1.38 -10.51
C ALA A 47 -3.54 1.73 -9.04
N TYR A 48 -4.80 1.62 -8.60
CA TYR A 48 -5.17 1.76 -7.19
C TYR A 48 -4.97 0.43 -6.45
N GLY A 49 -5.60 -0.65 -6.94
CA GLY A 49 -5.55 -1.96 -6.31
C GLY A 49 -4.16 -2.57 -6.32
N GLN A 50 -3.46 -2.46 -7.45
CA GLN A 50 -2.07 -2.90 -7.58
C GLN A 50 -1.15 -2.16 -6.61
N GLY A 51 -1.20 -0.83 -6.59
CA GLY A 51 -0.32 -0.03 -5.74
C GLY A 51 -0.58 -0.22 -4.24
N LEU A 52 -1.83 -0.50 -3.84
CA LEU A 52 -2.16 -0.86 -2.47
C LEU A 52 -1.59 -2.23 -2.09
N ALA A 53 -1.74 -3.23 -2.98
CA ALA A 53 -1.22 -4.58 -2.76
C ALA A 53 0.30 -4.57 -2.63
N GLU A 54 1.01 -3.96 -3.58
CA GLU A 54 2.48 -3.85 -3.56
C GLU A 54 2.98 -3.15 -2.28
N ALA A 55 2.30 -2.09 -1.82
CA ALA A 55 2.65 -1.40 -0.59
C ALA A 55 2.42 -2.26 0.67
N PHE A 56 1.36 -3.08 0.69
CA PHE A 56 1.12 -4.03 1.77
C PHE A 56 2.17 -5.15 1.77
N GLU A 57 2.45 -5.75 0.62
CA GLU A 57 3.39 -6.88 0.49
C GLU A 57 4.78 -6.49 0.98
N ALA A 58 5.32 -5.39 0.45
CA ALA A 58 6.62 -4.89 0.84
C ALA A 58 6.71 -4.57 2.34
N ALA A 59 5.65 -3.99 2.92
CA ALA A 59 5.63 -3.68 4.35
C ALA A 59 5.47 -4.93 5.22
N PHE A 60 4.65 -5.91 4.81
CA PHE A 60 4.40 -7.12 5.57
C PHE A 60 5.66 -7.99 5.64
N GLU A 61 6.39 -8.12 4.52
CA GLU A 61 7.68 -8.78 4.46
C GLU A 61 8.75 -8.05 5.30
N ALA A 62 8.78 -6.71 5.26
CA ALA A 62 9.71 -5.92 6.08
C ALA A 62 9.48 -6.09 7.59
N GLU A 63 8.24 -6.34 8.00
CA GLU A 63 7.86 -6.63 9.39
C GLU A 63 7.98 -8.14 9.73
N GLY A 64 8.58 -8.94 8.83
CA GLY A 64 8.93 -10.34 9.03
C GLY A 64 7.82 -11.36 8.72
N GLY A 65 6.75 -10.93 8.06
CA GLY A 65 5.73 -11.82 7.51
C GLY A 65 6.13 -12.41 6.15
N THR A 66 5.31 -13.31 5.61
CA THR A 66 5.47 -13.89 4.26
C THR A 66 4.18 -13.71 3.48
N VAL A 67 4.26 -13.27 2.21
CA VAL A 67 3.11 -13.20 1.29
C VAL A 67 3.16 -14.32 0.27
#